data_AF-A0A924RD43-F1
#
_entry.id   AF-A0A924RD43-F1
#
_cell.length_a   1.000
_cell.length_b   1.000
_cell.length_c   1.000
_cell.angle_alpha   90.00
_cell.angle_beta   90.00
_cell.angle_gamma   90.00
#
_symmetry.space_group_name_H-M   'P 1'
#
loop_
_entity.id
_entity.type
_entity.pdbx_description
1 polymer ?
#
loop_
_entity_poly.entity_id
_entity_poly.type
_entity_poly.pdbx_seq_one_letter_code
_entity_poly.pdbx_strand_id
1 'polypeptide(L)' 'RGTEWKYGICESLGWPHADQADIARAWKHILGRVDSYADLEPQFLGRVEELIDFVTAQH' A
#
# COMPACT_ATOMS: atom_id res chain seq x y z
N ARG A 1 11.55 9.19 -1.42
CA ARG A 1 11.29 8.75 -0.03
C ARG A 1 10.00 7.94 0.02
N GLY A 2 9.94 6.80 -0.68
CA GLY A 2 8.72 5.99 -0.82
C GLY A 2 8.90 4.53 -0.43
N THR A 3 10.08 4.13 0.05
CA THR A 3 10.36 2.75 0.48
C THR A 3 10.06 2.56 1.96
N GLU A 4 10.14 3.62 2.76
CA GLU A 4 9.96 3.58 4.22
C GLU A 4 8.52 3.22 4.61
N TRP A 5 7.51 3.89 4.02
CA TRP A 5 6.10 3.53 4.26
C TRP A 5 5.75 2.13 3.71
N LYS A 6 6.40 1.74 2.60
CA LYS A 6 6.25 0.40 2.00
C LYS A 6 6.73 -0.71 2.91
N TYR A 7 7.83 -0.45 3.62
CA TYR A 7 8.35 -1.31 4.66
C TYR A 7 7.37 -1.39 5.83
N GLY A 8 6.88 -0.25 6.33
CA GLY A 8 5.92 -0.20 7.44
C GLY A 8 4.63 -0.98 7.18
N ILE A 9 4.12 -0.97 5.93
CA ILE A 9 3.00 -1.84 5.54
C ILE A 9 3.37 -3.32 5.61
N CYS A 10 4.52 -3.72 5.07
CA CYS A 10 4.95 -5.12 5.10
C CYS A 10 5.16 -5.60 6.54
N GLU A 11 5.76 -4.76 7.39
CA GLU A 11 5.93 -5.02 8.83
C GLU A 11 4.58 -5.19 9.54
N SER A 12 3.64 -4.27 9.33
CA SER A 12 2.30 -4.30 9.95
C SER A 12 1.48 -5.52 9.54
N LEU A 13 1.66 -5.99 8.30
CA LEU A 13 1.00 -7.19 7.77
C LEU A 13 1.74 -8.49 8.16
N GLY A 14 2.87 -8.41 8.86
CA GLY A 14 3.71 -9.56 9.19
C GLY A 14 4.35 -10.23 7.96
N TRP A 15 4.51 -9.49 6.87
CA TRP A 15 5.08 -9.97 5.62
C TRP A 15 6.61 -9.79 5.60
N PRO A 16 7.34 -10.61 4.82
CA PRO A 16 8.78 -10.43 4.64
C PRO A 16 9.13 -9.00 4.21
N HIS A 17 10.15 -8.42 4.85
CA HIS A 17 10.58 -7.04 4.63
C HIS A 17 12.09 -6.84 4.86
N ALA A 18 12.89 -7.91 4.84
CA ALA A 18 14.31 -7.84 5.17
C ALA A 18 15.15 -7.18 4.07
N ASP A 19 14.72 -7.28 2.82
CA ASP A 19 15.41 -6.70 1.67
C ASP A 19 14.45 -6.10 0.64
N GLN A 20 15.01 -5.42 -0.37
CA GLN A 20 14.21 -4.83 -1.43
C GLN A 20 13.43 -5.86 -2.27
N ALA A 21 13.90 -7.09 -2.38
CA ALA A 21 13.23 -8.12 -3.16
C ALA A 21 11.96 -8.61 -2.46
N ASP A 22 11.96 -8.67 -1.13
CA ASP A 22 10.79 -8.95 -0.31
C ASP A 22 9.75 -7.83 -0.44
N ILE A 23 10.19 -6.57 -0.31
CA ILE A 23 9.33 -5.41 -0.53
C ILE A 23 8.74 -5.45 -1.96
N ALA A 24 9.55 -5.66 -2.99
CA ALA A 24 9.08 -5.72 -4.36
C ALA A 24 8.05 -6.84 -4.60
N ARG A 25 8.24 -8.02 -3.98
CA ARG A 25 7.29 -9.13 -4.05
C ARG A 25 5.94 -8.79 -3.39
N ALA A 26 5.97 -8.18 -2.20
CA ALA A 26 4.76 -7.72 -1.52
C ALA A 26 3.97 -6.72 -2.39
N TRP A 27 4.65 -5.74 -2.97
CA TRP A 27 3.99 -4.74 -3.83
C TRP A 27 3.46 -5.32 -5.14
N LYS A 28 4.19 -6.25 -5.76
CA LYS A 28 3.69 -6.98 -6.92
C LYS A 28 2.42 -7.77 -6.60
N HIS A 29 2.35 -8.37 -5.40
CA HIS A 29 1.16 -9.07 -4.94
C HIS A 29 -0.04 -8.14 -4.73
N ILE A 30 0.17 -7.00 -4.07
CA ILE A 30 -0.87 -5.98 -3.83
C ILE A 30 -1.39 -5.42 -5.16
N LEU A 31 -0.48 -4.99 -6.05
CA LEU A 31 -0.86 -4.42 -7.35
C LEU A 31 -1.52 -5.46 -8.26
N GLY A 32 -1.13 -6.74 -8.17
CA GLY A 32 -1.79 -7.82 -8.90
C GLY A 32 -3.18 -8.19 -8.39
N ARG A 33 -3.58 -7.68 -7.21
CA ARG A 33 -4.95 -7.82 -6.67
C ARG A 33 -5.84 -6.60 -6.98
N VAL A 34 -5.24 -5.47 -7.33
CA VAL A 34 -5.94 -4.24 -7.72
C VAL A 34 -6.06 -4.24 -9.24
N ASP A 35 -7.08 -4.91 -9.76
CA ASP A 35 -7.29 -5.06 -11.21
C ASP A 35 -8.04 -3.86 -11.82
N SER A 36 -8.67 -3.03 -10.98
CA SER A 36 -9.43 -1.87 -11.43
C SER A 36 -9.64 -0.85 -10.31
N TYR A 37 -9.27 0.41 -10.56
CA TYR A 37 -9.77 1.56 -9.79
C TYR A 37 -11.18 1.98 -10.24
N ALA A 38 -11.72 1.37 -11.31
CA ALA A 38 -12.93 1.80 -11.98
C ALA A 38 -14.22 1.49 -11.20
N ASP A 39 -14.16 0.64 -10.17
CA ASP A 39 -15.29 0.35 -9.27
C ASP A 39 -15.29 1.21 -8.00
N LEU A 40 -14.32 2.11 -7.85
CA LEU A 40 -14.44 3.18 -6.85
C LEU A 40 -15.50 4.15 -7.36
N GLU A 41 -16.77 3.86 -7.06
CA GLU A 41 -17.83 4.86 -7.14
C GLU A 41 -17.31 6.16 -6.50
N PRO A 42 -17.70 7.35 -6.98
CA PRO A 42 -17.17 8.63 -6.48
C PRO A 42 -17.17 8.77 -4.96
N GLN A 43 -18.09 8.09 -4.27
CA GLN A 43 -18.19 7.99 -2.81
C GLN A 43 -17.03 7.27 -2.10
N PHE A 44 -16.29 6.40 -2.80
CA PHE A 44 -15.14 5.69 -2.26
C PHE A 44 -13.81 6.37 -2.57
N LEU A 45 -13.77 7.31 -3.52
CA LEU A 45 -12.55 8.05 -3.86
C LEU A 45 -11.99 8.78 -2.63
N GLY A 46 -12.84 9.50 -1.90
CA GLY A 46 -12.44 10.20 -0.67
C GLY A 46 -12.01 9.25 0.46
N ARG A 47 -12.60 8.04 0.54
CA ARG A 47 -12.19 7.03 1.54
C ARG A 47 -10.85 6.39 1.21
N VAL A 48 -10.53 6.26 -0.06
CA VAL A 48 -9.21 5.80 -0.51
C VAL A 48 -8.17 6.90 -0.26
N GLU A 49 -8.49 8.17 -0.50
CA GLU A 49 -7.60 9.29 -0.15
C GLU A 49 -7.34 9.36 1.35
N GLU A 50 -8.36 9.24 2.21
CA GLU A 50 -8.17 9.19 3.67
C GLU A 50 -7.30 8.01 4.11
N LEU A 51 -7.43 6.84 3.46
CA LEU A 51 -6.60 5.67 3.77
C LEU A 51 -5.15 5.87 3.32
N ILE A 52 -4.95 6.46 2.14
CA ILE A 52 -3.62 6.81 1.63
C ILE A 52 -2.99 7.84 2.57
N ASP A 53 -3.72 8.90 2.94
CA ASP A 53 -3.26 9.93 3.87
C ASP A 53 -2.94 9.35 5.25
N PHE A 54 -3.76 8.45 5.79
CA PHE A 54 -3.48 7.78 7.06
C PHE A 54 -2.16 6.99 7.03
N VAL A 55 -1.87 6.31 5.91
CA VAL A 55 -0.66 5.48 5.76
C VAL A 55 0.55 6.28 5.32
N THR A 56 0.37 7.45 4.70
CA THR A 56 1.46 8.32 4.22
C THR A 56 1.74 9.54 5.09
N ALA A 57 0.83 9.90 6.01
CA ALA A 57 1.09 10.89 7.05
C ALA A 57 2.13 10.33 8.03
N GLN A 58 3.37 10.78 7.83
CA GLN A 58 4.53 10.42 8.64
C GLN A 58 4.38 10.99 10.06
N HIS A 59 4.48 10.12 11.08
CA HIS A 59 5.07 10.50 12.38
C HIS A 59 6.56 10.18 12.35
#